data_AF-A0A7C1GTA5-F1
#
_entry.id   AF-A0A7C1GTA5-F1
#
_cell.length_a   1.000
_cell.length_b   1.000
_cell.length_c   1.000
_cell.angle_alpha   90.00
_cell.angle_beta   90.00
_cell.angle_gamma   90.00
#
_symmetry.space_group_name_H-M   'P 1'
#
loop_
_entity.id
_entity.type
_entity.pdbx_description
1 polymer ?
#
loop_
_entity_poly.entity_id
_entity_poly.type
_entity_poly.pdbx_seq_one_letter_code
_entity_poly.pdbx_strand_id
1 'polypeptide(L)'
;LSGFLFYVFAFGGPILAIATTINATYMWGTRSLLALCRLRVFPSKLGLVNRRGTPWVLLTVIWLLSSITLLTVGESGLNLFAAFASIGGIAVIVPTMFAVFRLKNDPRLKERAPAIVNKKWFTLIPVLGAVFSIVILLILLYQVGADFSASFFLFFIVWEIIGIIYFAFRLRHLNRVKDNPFARDDLSAFDD
;
A
#
# COMPACT_ATOMS: atom_id res chain seq x y z
N LEU A 1 24.14 -29.77 8.26
CA LEU A 1 23.71 -30.08 6.88
C LEU A 1 24.95 -30.20 6.02
N SER A 2 25.22 -31.35 5.39
CA SER A 2 26.34 -31.55 4.47
C SER A 2 25.83 -32.17 3.16
N GLY A 3 26.56 -31.94 2.06
CA GLY A 3 26.21 -32.47 0.74
C GLY A 3 24.99 -31.81 0.09
N PHE A 4 24.26 -32.55 -0.74
CA PHE A 4 23.12 -32.07 -1.55
C PHE A 4 22.07 -31.30 -0.75
N LEU A 5 21.72 -31.79 0.45
CA LEU A 5 20.74 -31.14 1.33
C LEU A 5 21.17 -29.73 1.75
N PHE A 6 22.47 -29.48 1.92
CA PHE A 6 22.95 -28.13 2.21
C PHE A 6 22.59 -27.17 1.07
N TYR A 7 22.82 -27.55 -0.19
CA TYR A 7 22.50 -26.71 -1.35
C TYR A 7 21.00 -26.47 -1.51
N VAL A 8 20.17 -27.51 -1.32
CA VAL A 8 18.70 -27.38 -1.39
C VAL A 8 18.19 -26.39 -0.34
N PHE A 9 18.68 -26.46 0.89
CA PHE A 9 18.25 -25.53 1.94
C PHE A 9 18.87 -24.13 1.80
N ALA A 10 20.17 -24.05 1.50
CA ALA A 10 20.90 -22.78 1.41
C ALA A 10 20.44 -21.91 0.22
N PHE A 11 20.08 -22.53 -0.90
CA PHE A 11 19.64 -21.78 -2.10
C PHE A 11 18.14 -21.92 -2.34
N GLY A 12 17.59 -23.12 -2.22
CA GLY A 12 16.17 -23.37 -2.52
C GLY A 12 15.23 -22.62 -1.57
N GLY A 13 15.54 -22.57 -0.27
CA GLY A 13 14.75 -21.83 0.71
C GLY A 13 14.62 -20.34 0.38
N PRO A 14 15.73 -19.59 0.26
CA PRO A 14 15.70 -18.17 -0.10
C PRO A 14 15.06 -17.90 -1.46
N ILE A 15 15.36 -18.68 -2.49
CA ILE A 15 14.77 -18.50 -3.83
C ILE A 15 13.25 -18.67 -3.77
N LEU A 16 12.77 -19.71 -3.08
CA LEU A 16 11.35 -19.94 -2.91
C LEU A 16 10.69 -18.78 -2.14
N ALA A 17 11.29 -18.35 -1.04
CA ALA A 17 10.78 -17.24 -0.23
C ALA A 17 10.67 -15.93 -1.04
N ILE A 18 11.70 -15.62 -1.84
CA ILE A 18 11.70 -14.46 -2.74
C ILE A 18 10.59 -14.60 -3.78
N ALA A 19 10.50 -15.75 -4.47
CA ALA A 19 9.48 -15.99 -5.48
C ALA A 19 8.05 -15.86 -4.93
N THR A 20 7.79 -16.43 -3.75
CA THR A 20 6.47 -16.32 -3.10
C THR A 20 6.16 -14.90 -2.66
N THR A 21 7.15 -14.15 -2.17
CA THR A 21 6.98 -12.76 -1.72
C THR A 21 6.72 -11.82 -2.90
N ILE A 22 7.46 -11.99 -3.99
CA ILE A 22 7.24 -11.26 -5.24
C ILE A 22 5.83 -11.53 -5.77
N ASN A 23 5.43 -12.80 -5.85
CA ASN A 23 4.09 -13.18 -6.30
C ASN A 23 2.99 -12.56 -5.42
N ALA A 24 3.14 -12.63 -4.09
CA ALA A 24 2.22 -11.96 -3.16
C ALA A 24 2.14 -10.46 -3.43
N THR A 25 3.28 -9.81 -3.63
CA THR A 25 3.40 -8.36 -3.84
C THR A 25 2.69 -7.90 -5.11
N TYR A 26 2.86 -8.63 -6.21
CA TYR A 26 2.12 -8.36 -7.45
C TYR A 26 0.60 -8.51 -7.28
N MET A 27 0.14 -9.49 -6.49
CA MET A 27 -1.29 -9.70 -6.26
C MET A 27 -1.93 -8.58 -5.44
N TRP A 28 -1.41 -8.27 -4.26
CA TRP A 28 -2.05 -7.27 -3.39
C TRP A 28 -1.84 -5.84 -3.92
N GLY A 29 -0.65 -5.52 -4.44
CA GLY A 29 -0.33 -4.20 -4.98
C GLY A 29 -1.25 -3.81 -6.15
N THR A 30 -1.51 -4.73 -7.08
CA THR A 30 -2.40 -4.44 -8.22
C THR A 30 -3.88 -4.38 -7.85
N ARG A 31 -4.34 -5.17 -6.87
CA ARG A 31 -5.74 -5.10 -6.40
C ARG A 31 -6.05 -3.74 -5.78
N SER A 32 -5.15 -3.19 -4.97
CA SER A 32 -5.31 -1.86 -4.39
C SER A 32 -5.37 -0.77 -5.47
N LEU A 33 -4.49 -0.83 -6.47
CA LEU A 33 -4.49 0.12 -7.58
C LEU A 33 -5.72 -0.05 -8.50
N LEU A 34 -6.18 -1.28 -8.70
CA LEU A 34 -7.39 -1.57 -9.47
C LEU A 34 -8.63 -1.00 -8.77
N ALA A 35 -8.73 -1.11 -7.44
CA ALA A 35 -9.78 -0.46 -6.67
C ALA A 35 -9.75 1.07 -6.85
N LEU A 36 -8.57 1.69 -6.83
CA LEU A 36 -8.44 3.13 -7.12
C LEU A 36 -8.84 3.49 -8.56
N CYS A 37 -8.62 2.62 -9.53
CA CYS A 37 -9.11 2.81 -10.91
C CYS A 37 -10.64 2.73 -10.98
N ARG A 38 -11.27 1.80 -10.24
CA ARG A 38 -12.74 1.68 -10.15
C ARG A 38 -13.36 2.89 -9.49
N LEU A 39 -12.73 3.41 -8.43
CA LEU A 39 -13.09 4.68 -7.78
C LEU A 39 -12.76 5.92 -8.62
N ARG A 40 -12.33 5.74 -9.88
CA ARG A 40 -11.95 6.82 -10.81
C ARG A 40 -10.86 7.74 -10.24
N VAL A 41 -10.12 7.33 -9.22
CA VAL A 41 -8.96 8.07 -8.72
C VAL A 41 -7.90 8.07 -9.81
N PHE A 42 -7.58 6.88 -10.34
CA PHE A 42 -6.71 6.71 -11.50
C PHE A 42 -7.50 6.54 -12.81
N PRO A 43 -6.86 6.76 -13.98
CA PRO A 43 -7.48 6.52 -15.28
C PRO A 43 -8.00 5.07 -15.41
N SER A 44 -9.23 4.91 -15.88
CA SER A 44 -9.87 3.59 -16.06
C SER A 44 -9.09 2.66 -16.99
N LYS A 45 -8.34 3.21 -17.96
CA LYS A 45 -7.46 2.47 -18.86
C LYS A 45 -6.34 1.70 -18.15
N LEU A 46 -5.90 2.16 -16.97
CA LEU A 46 -4.93 1.43 -16.17
C LEU A 46 -5.58 0.21 -15.50
N GLY A 47 -6.86 0.31 -15.14
CA GLY A 47 -7.63 -0.77 -14.53
C GLY A 47 -8.15 -1.84 -15.51
N LEU A 48 -7.60 -1.93 -16.73
CA LEU A 48 -8.04 -2.93 -17.70
C LEU A 48 -7.69 -4.34 -17.23
N VAL A 49 -8.68 -5.22 -17.25
CA VAL A 49 -8.55 -6.63 -16.91
C VAL A 49 -8.66 -7.51 -18.15
N ASN A 50 -7.95 -8.65 -18.16
CA ASN A 50 -8.10 -9.66 -19.21
C ASN A 50 -9.33 -10.55 -18.95
N ARG A 51 -9.55 -11.56 -19.81
CA ARG A 51 -10.65 -12.54 -19.67
C ARG A 51 -10.66 -13.31 -18.34
N ARG A 52 -9.54 -13.37 -17.62
CA ARG A 52 -9.39 -14.04 -16.32
C ARG A 52 -9.45 -13.06 -15.14
N GLY A 53 -9.83 -11.80 -15.37
CA GLY A 53 -9.89 -10.77 -14.33
C GLY A 53 -8.52 -10.22 -13.91
N THR A 54 -7.44 -10.55 -14.62
CA THR A 54 -6.09 -10.09 -14.26
C THR A 54 -5.85 -8.65 -14.75
N PRO A 55 -5.44 -7.71 -13.88
CA PRO A 55 -5.16 -6.32 -14.25
C PRO A 55 -3.81 -6.19 -14.96
N TRP A 56 -3.78 -6.62 -16.22
CA TRP A 56 -2.54 -6.82 -16.98
C TRP A 56 -1.77 -5.52 -17.22
N VAL A 57 -2.45 -4.37 -17.38
CA VAL A 57 -1.79 -3.07 -17.58
C VAL A 57 -1.01 -2.67 -16.32
N LEU A 58 -1.64 -2.72 -15.15
CA LEU A 58 -0.98 -2.40 -13.87
C LEU A 58 0.19 -3.34 -13.60
N LEU A 59 0.01 -4.65 -13.83
CA LEU A 59 1.09 -5.62 -13.68
C LEU A 59 2.28 -5.30 -14.58
N THR A 60 2.04 -5.02 -15.86
CA THR A 60 3.10 -4.67 -16.81
C THR A 60 3.82 -3.39 -16.40
N VAL A 61 3.09 -2.37 -15.95
CA VAL A 61 3.68 -1.10 -15.49
C VAL A 61 4.56 -1.32 -14.26
N ILE A 62 4.07 -2.05 -13.25
CA ILE A 62 4.85 -2.35 -12.04
C ILE A 62 6.09 -3.16 -12.41
N TRP A 63 5.94 -4.21 -13.22
CA TRP A 63 7.05 -5.05 -13.63
C TRP A 63 8.11 -4.26 -14.40
N LEU A 64 7.71 -3.41 -15.35
CA LEU A 64 8.64 -2.57 -16.11
C LEU A 64 9.37 -1.57 -15.20
N LEU A 65 8.64 -0.85 -14.35
CA LEU A 65 9.24 0.12 -13.44
C LEU A 65 10.21 -0.57 -12.47
N SER A 66 9.80 -1.66 -11.83
CA SER A 66 10.67 -2.43 -10.94
C SER A 66 11.91 -2.96 -11.64
N SER A 67 11.75 -3.48 -12.87
CA SER A 67 12.89 -4.00 -13.66
C SER A 67 13.84 -2.89 -14.07
N ILE A 68 13.33 -1.77 -14.58
CA ILE A 68 14.15 -0.61 -14.98
C ILE A 68 14.91 -0.08 -13.75
N THR A 69 14.23 0.12 -12.64
CA THR A 69 14.83 0.64 -11.41
C THR A 69 15.90 -0.31 -10.84
N LEU A 70 15.66 -1.63 -10.90
CA LEU A 70 16.67 -2.60 -10.48
C LEU A 70 17.90 -2.58 -11.39
N LEU A 71 17.72 -2.44 -12.71
CA LEU A 71 18.82 -2.38 -13.68
C LEU A 71 19.61 -1.07 -13.61
N THR A 72 18.97 0.06 -13.29
CA THR A 72 19.63 1.37 -13.25
C THR A 72 20.33 1.65 -11.94
N VAL A 73 19.74 1.27 -10.81
CA VAL A 73 20.31 1.52 -9.48
C VAL A 73 21.19 0.36 -9.02
N GLY A 74 20.92 -0.86 -9.49
CA GLY A 74 21.69 -2.06 -9.14
C GLY A 74 21.49 -2.49 -7.67
N GLU A 75 22.38 -3.36 -7.20
CA GLU A 75 22.30 -3.95 -5.86
C GLU A 75 22.49 -2.92 -4.73
N SER A 76 23.21 -1.82 -4.99
CA SER A 76 23.38 -0.73 -4.02
C SER A 76 22.06 -0.05 -3.65
N GLY A 77 21.04 -0.16 -4.50
CA GLY A 77 19.70 0.35 -4.25
C GLY A 77 18.80 -0.56 -3.41
N LEU A 78 19.17 -1.83 -3.17
CA LEU A 78 18.28 -2.81 -2.53
C LEU A 78 17.85 -2.36 -1.13
N ASN A 79 18.78 -1.86 -0.32
CA ASN A 79 18.46 -1.36 1.02
C ASN A 79 17.54 -0.14 0.95
N LEU A 80 17.73 0.74 -0.05
CA LEU A 80 16.89 1.92 -0.26
C LEU A 80 15.46 1.51 -0.64
N PHE A 81 15.32 0.55 -1.55
CA PHE A 81 14.01 0.03 -1.95
C PHE A 81 13.32 -0.72 -0.82
N ALA A 82 14.06 -1.46 0.01
CA ALA A 82 13.52 -2.11 1.20
C ALA A 82 12.99 -1.06 2.20
N ALA A 83 13.72 0.04 2.40
CA ALA A 83 13.28 1.15 3.23
C ALA A 83 12.01 1.80 2.66
N PHE A 84 11.97 2.15 1.37
CA PHE A 84 10.79 2.75 0.75
C PHE A 84 9.57 1.82 0.74
N ALA A 85 9.75 0.53 0.47
CA ALA A 85 8.67 -0.46 0.54
C ALA A 85 8.09 -0.55 1.96
N SER A 86 8.95 -0.55 2.97
CA SER A 86 8.54 -0.57 4.38
C SER A 86 7.81 0.71 4.78
N ILE A 87 8.33 1.87 4.39
CA ILE A 87 7.69 3.18 4.60
C ILE A 87 6.31 3.19 3.97
N GLY A 88 6.19 2.81 2.70
CA GLY A 88 4.92 2.77 1.99
C GLY A 88 3.91 1.80 2.63
N GLY A 89 4.36 0.62 3.05
CA GLY A 89 3.51 -0.36 3.74
C GLY A 89 2.97 0.16 5.07
N ILE A 90 3.84 0.76 5.89
CA ILE A 90 3.47 1.30 7.22
C ILE A 90 2.62 2.57 7.08
N ALA A 91 2.89 3.40 6.07
CA ALA A 91 2.12 4.61 5.81
C ALA A 91 0.63 4.33 5.55
N VAL A 92 0.28 3.15 5.00
CA VAL A 92 -1.11 2.72 4.82
C VAL A 92 -1.77 2.29 6.14
N ILE A 93 -1.01 1.74 7.08
CA ILE A 93 -1.54 1.25 8.37
C ILE A 93 -2.06 2.41 9.22
N VAL A 94 -1.34 3.53 9.26
CA VAL A 94 -1.70 4.70 10.08
C VAL A 94 -3.13 5.22 9.82
N PRO A 95 -3.53 5.55 8.58
CA PRO A 95 -4.90 5.99 8.28
C PRO A 95 -5.93 4.87 8.52
N THR A 96 -5.58 3.60 8.30
CA THR A 96 -6.48 2.48 8.63
C THR A 96 -6.76 2.40 10.12
N MET A 97 -5.76 2.61 10.98
CA MET A 97 -5.96 2.66 12.44
C MET A 97 -6.81 3.87 12.84
N PHE A 98 -6.61 5.02 12.20
CA PHE A 98 -7.44 6.21 12.43
C PHE A 98 -8.90 6.03 11.98
N ALA A 99 -9.14 5.24 10.92
CA ALA A 99 -10.49 4.95 10.44
C ALA A 99 -11.35 4.27 11.51
N VAL A 100 -10.75 3.56 12.47
CA VAL A 100 -11.47 2.93 13.58
C VAL A 100 -12.22 3.96 14.44
N PHE A 101 -11.71 5.18 14.61
CA PHE A 101 -12.42 6.21 15.38
C PHE A 101 -13.68 6.69 14.68
N ARG A 102 -13.69 6.73 13.35
CA ARG A 102 -14.92 6.97 12.57
C ARG A 102 -15.86 5.78 12.65
N LEU A 103 -15.32 4.58 12.46
CA LEU A 103 -16.09 3.34 12.44
C LEU A 103 -16.76 3.03 13.79
N LYS A 104 -16.09 3.33 14.91
CA LYS A 104 -16.63 3.19 16.27
C LYS A 104 -17.91 4.01 16.47
N ASN A 105 -18.03 5.13 15.76
CA ASN A 105 -19.18 6.03 15.87
C ASN A 105 -20.30 5.70 14.89
N ASP A 106 -20.11 4.74 13.98
CA ASP A 106 -21.13 4.32 13.01
C ASP A 106 -22.29 3.58 13.72
N PRO A 107 -23.54 4.07 13.62
CA PRO A 107 -24.71 3.40 14.19
C PRO A 107 -24.90 1.97 13.69
N ARG A 108 -24.64 1.72 12.39
CA ARG A 108 -24.84 0.39 11.77
C ARG A 108 -23.93 -0.66 12.38
N LEU A 109 -22.70 -0.28 12.73
CA LEU A 109 -21.76 -1.19 13.36
C LEU A 109 -22.12 -1.44 14.82
N LYS A 110 -22.57 -0.41 15.55
CA LYS A 110 -23.02 -0.56 16.94
C LYS A 110 -24.22 -1.50 17.05
N GLU A 111 -25.14 -1.48 16.07
CA GLU A 111 -26.28 -2.40 16.02
C GLU A 111 -25.88 -3.83 15.68
N ARG A 112 -25.00 -4.02 14.68
CA ARG A 112 -24.61 -5.36 14.22
C ARG A 112 -23.61 -6.07 15.14
N ALA A 113 -22.72 -5.33 15.80
CA ALA A 113 -21.64 -5.91 16.60
C ALA A 113 -21.34 -5.14 17.90
N PRO A 114 -22.36 -4.89 18.76
CA PRO A 114 -22.19 -4.11 19.99
C PRO A 114 -21.15 -4.73 20.94
N ALA A 115 -21.09 -6.07 21.01
CA ALA A 115 -20.17 -6.80 21.86
C ALA A 115 -18.68 -6.61 21.50
N ILE A 116 -18.38 -6.19 20.25
CA ILE A 116 -17.02 -5.93 19.79
C ILE A 116 -16.70 -4.45 19.99
N VAL A 117 -17.58 -3.55 19.52
CA VAL A 117 -17.35 -2.08 19.53
C VAL A 117 -17.23 -1.52 20.95
N ASN A 118 -17.97 -2.09 21.91
CA ASN A 118 -17.97 -1.62 23.29
C ASN A 118 -16.75 -2.07 24.10
N LYS A 119 -15.93 -3.00 23.58
CA LYS A 119 -14.72 -3.43 24.27
C LYS A 119 -13.62 -2.37 24.16
N LYS A 120 -12.90 -2.15 25.26
CA LYS A 120 -11.74 -1.22 25.29
C LYS A 120 -10.66 -1.60 24.26
N TRP A 121 -10.48 -2.90 23.99
CA TRP A 121 -9.57 -3.43 22.97
C TRP A 121 -9.85 -2.93 21.56
N PHE A 122 -11.11 -2.63 21.23
CA PHE A 122 -11.50 -2.11 19.91
C PHE A 122 -10.85 -0.74 19.60
N THR A 123 -10.51 0.04 20.63
CA THR A 123 -9.80 1.32 20.48
C THR A 123 -8.34 1.22 20.89
N LEU A 124 -8.02 0.42 21.91
CA LEU A 124 -6.65 0.30 22.43
C LEU A 124 -5.69 -0.31 21.40
N ILE A 125 -6.09 -1.39 20.70
CA ILE A 125 -5.23 -2.06 19.72
C ILE A 125 -4.89 -1.12 18.55
N PRO A 126 -5.86 -0.43 17.92
CA PRO A 126 -5.54 0.54 16.87
C PRO A 126 -4.68 1.71 17.34
N VAL A 127 -4.89 2.21 18.56
CA VAL A 127 -4.04 3.27 19.12
C VAL A 127 -2.60 2.80 19.26
N LEU A 128 -2.37 1.63 19.86
CA LEU A 128 -1.03 1.07 19.99
C LEU A 128 -0.42 0.81 18.62
N GLY A 129 -1.18 0.21 17.69
CA GLY A 129 -0.75 -0.03 16.32
C GLY A 129 -0.34 1.26 15.60
N ALA A 130 -1.11 2.34 15.76
CA ALA A 130 -0.76 3.65 15.20
C ALA A 130 0.51 4.21 15.82
N VAL A 131 0.67 4.15 17.14
CA VAL A 131 1.89 4.62 17.83
C VAL A 131 3.11 3.85 17.36
N PHE A 132 3.07 2.52 17.33
CA PHE A 132 4.18 1.70 16.84
C PHE A 132 4.48 1.98 15.36
N SER A 133 3.44 2.10 14.52
CA SER A 133 3.61 2.42 13.11
C SER A 133 4.28 3.78 12.90
N ILE A 134 3.87 4.80 13.65
CA ILE A 134 4.48 6.14 13.59
C ILE A 134 5.94 6.09 14.04
N VAL A 135 6.25 5.38 15.13
CA VAL A 135 7.64 5.24 15.61
C VAL A 135 8.51 4.55 14.56
N ILE A 136 8.05 3.43 13.98
CA ILE A 136 8.82 2.72 12.94
C ILE A 136 8.96 3.60 11.69
N LEU A 137 7.92 4.32 11.29
CA LEU A 137 7.97 5.25 10.17
C LEU A 137 9.04 6.33 10.38
N LEU A 138 9.11 6.92 11.58
CA LEU A 138 10.13 7.93 11.92
C LEU A 138 11.54 7.35 11.90
N ILE A 139 11.73 6.11 12.39
CA ILE A 139 13.02 5.42 12.33
C ILE A 139 13.44 5.19 10.87
N LEU A 140 12.54 4.71 10.03
CA LEU A 140 12.84 4.47 8.60
C LEU A 140 13.12 5.78 7.84
N LEU A 141 12.38 6.84 8.14
CA LEU A 141 12.62 8.16 7.54
C LEU A 141 13.99 8.73 7.95
N TYR A 142 14.37 8.56 9.23
CA TYR A 142 15.71 8.91 9.70
C TYR A 142 16.77 8.08 8.97
N GLN A 143 16.54 6.77 8.81
CA GLN A 143 17.46 5.88 8.10
C GLN A 143 17.66 6.31 6.64
N VAL A 144 16.60 6.72 5.93
CA VAL A 144 16.70 7.23 4.56
C VAL A 144 17.62 8.45 4.48
N GLY A 145 17.52 9.37 5.43
CA GLY A 145 18.36 10.58 5.49
C GLY A 145 19.80 10.31 5.92
N ALA A 146 20.01 9.42 6.89
CA ALA A 146 21.30 9.15 7.51
C ALA A 146 22.17 8.17 6.69
N ASP A 147 21.58 7.09 6.18
CA ASP A 147 22.34 5.99 5.55
C ASP A 147 22.51 6.15 4.03
N PHE A 148 21.60 6.89 3.37
CA PHE A 148 21.61 7.02 1.91
C PHE A 148 22.03 8.40 1.43
N SER A 149 21.14 9.39 1.49
CA SER A 149 21.42 10.77 1.09
C SER A 149 20.24 11.68 1.42
N ALA A 150 20.53 12.92 1.81
CA ALA A 150 19.52 13.98 1.91
C ALA A 150 18.75 14.19 0.60
N SER A 151 19.37 13.92 -0.56
CA SER A 151 18.72 14.02 -1.86
C SER A 151 17.57 13.02 -2.04
N PHE A 152 17.71 11.78 -1.55
CA PHE A 152 16.64 10.78 -1.61
C PHE A 152 15.50 11.11 -0.64
N PHE A 153 15.83 11.65 0.53
CA PHE A 153 14.83 12.15 1.46
C PHE A 153 14.03 13.31 0.85
N LEU A 154 14.70 14.29 0.24
CA LEU A 154 14.04 15.38 -0.46
C LEU A 154 13.17 14.89 -1.63
N PHE A 155 13.67 13.95 -2.43
CA PHE A 155 12.90 13.33 -3.51
C PHE A 155 11.62 12.67 -2.98
N PHE A 156 11.71 11.94 -1.87
CA PHE A 156 10.57 11.33 -1.21
C PHE A 156 9.54 12.37 -0.75
N ILE A 157 9.97 13.44 -0.08
CA ILE A 157 9.06 14.52 0.36
C ILE A 157 8.37 15.19 -0.84
N VAL A 158 9.11 15.47 -1.90
CA VAL A 158 8.55 16.05 -3.14
C VAL A 158 7.51 15.10 -3.75
N TRP A 159 7.81 13.81 -3.80
CA TRP A 159 6.89 12.79 -4.30
C TRP A 159 5.58 12.71 -3.49
N GLU A 160 5.67 12.75 -2.17
CA GLU A 160 4.49 12.79 -1.28
C GLU A 160 3.65 14.05 -1.49
N ILE A 161 4.29 15.22 -1.59
CA ILE A 161 3.60 16.49 -1.86
C ILE A 161 2.86 16.43 -3.22
N ILE A 162 3.51 15.92 -4.26
CA ILE A 162 2.88 15.73 -5.58
C ILE A 162 1.66 14.81 -5.46
N GLY A 163 1.77 13.70 -4.72
CA GLY A 163 0.67 12.77 -4.47
C GLY A 163 -0.52 13.44 -3.77
N ILE A 164 -0.26 14.22 -2.71
CA ILE A 164 -1.28 14.96 -1.97
C ILE A 164 -1.97 15.99 -2.87
N ILE A 165 -1.19 16.77 -3.63
CA ILE A 165 -1.72 17.77 -4.56
C ILE A 165 -2.59 17.09 -5.62
N TYR A 166 -2.10 16.03 -6.25
CA TYR A 166 -2.83 15.25 -7.23
C TYR A 166 -4.16 14.75 -6.65
N PHE A 167 -4.13 14.13 -5.47
CA PHE A 167 -5.33 13.59 -4.83
C PHE A 167 -6.34 14.70 -4.47
N ALA A 168 -5.87 15.85 -3.98
CA ALA A 168 -6.74 16.98 -3.68
C ALA A 168 -7.43 17.55 -4.94
N PHE A 169 -6.69 17.71 -6.05
CA PHE A 169 -7.27 18.12 -7.32
C PHE A 169 -8.24 17.06 -7.87
N ARG A 170 -7.88 15.79 -7.76
CA ARG A 170 -8.73 14.68 -8.22
C ARG A 170 -10.03 14.62 -7.43
N LEU A 171 -9.99 14.79 -6.12
CA LEU A 171 -11.18 14.81 -5.27
C LEU A 171 -12.09 15.98 -5.61
N ARG A 172 -11.54 17.18 -5.85
CA ARG A 172 -12.31 18.34 -6.32
C ARG A 172 -12.97 18.09 -7.68
N HIS A 173 -12.29 17.42 -8.59
CA HIS A 173 -12.86 17.05 -9.88
C HIS A 173 -13.97 16.02 -9.72
N LEU A 174 -13.77 14.96 -8.94
CA LEU A 174 -14.77 13.90 -8.71
C LEU A 174 -16.02 14.43 -7.99
N ASN A 175 -15.89 15.38 -7.05
CA ASN A 175 -17.04 16.02 -6.40
C ASN A 175 -17.90 16.85 -7.36
N ARG A 176 -17.37 17.27 -8.52
CA ARG A 176 -18.12 18.00 -9.55
C ARG A 176 -18.81 17.06 -10.55
N VAL A 177 -18.48 15.77 -10.54
CA VAL A 177 -19.08 14.75 -11.40
C VAL A 177 -20.27 14.15 -10.67
N LYS A 178 -21.38 13.94 -11.40
CA LYS A 178 -22.66 13.46 -10.85
C LYS A 178 -22.57 12.07 -10.20
N ASP A 179 -21.70 11.22 -10.72
CA ASP A 179 -21.39 9.88 -10.19
C ASP A 179 -20.08 9.96 -9.39
N ASN A 180 -20.18 10.44 -8.15
CA ASN A 180 -19.05 10.52 -7.24
C ASN A 180 -18.98 9.25 -6.37
N PRO A 181 -17.99 8.37 -6.57
CA PRO A 181 -17.87 7.12 -5.81
C PRO A 181 -17.48 7.35 -4.34
N PHE A 182 -17.21 8.59 -3.94
CA PHE A 182 -16.98 8.98 -2.55
C PHE A 182 -18.19 9.69 -1.92
N ALA A 183 -19.31 9.81 -2.63
CA ALA A 183 -20.55 10.29 -2.04
C ALA A 183 -21.02 9.29 -0.97
N ARG A 184 -21.48 9.79 0.18
CA ARG A 184 -21.87 8.95 1.33
C ARG A 184 -22.92 7.89 1.02
N ASP A 185 -23.68 8.07 -0.05
CA ASP A 185 -24.84 7.26 -0.42
C ASP A 185 -24.61 6.41 -1.69
N ASP A 186 -23.48 6.56 -2.38
CA ASP A 186 -23.16 5.80 -3.59
C ASP A 186 -22.16 4.67 -3.28
N LEU A 187 -22.68 3.53 -2.84
CA LEU A 187 -21.91 2.30 -2.61
C LEU A 187 -21.79 1.44 -3.87
N SER A 188 -22.26 1.90 -5.04
CA SER A 188 -22.25 1.12 -6.28
C SER A 188 -20.85 0.67 -6.71
N ALA A 189 -19.80 1.38 -6.25
CA ALA A 189 -18.41 1.00 -6.46
C ALA A 189 -17.98 -0.30 -5.73
N PHE A 190 -18.80 -0.83 -4.83
CA PHE A 190 -18.54 -2.03 -4.03
C PHE A 190 -19.56 -3.16 -4.27
N ASP A 191 -20.52 -2.98 -5.18
CA ASP A 191 -21.61 -3.93 -5.46
C ASP A 191 -21.29 -4.96 -6.58
N ASP A 192 -19.99 -5.23 -6.84
CA ASP A 192 -19.53 -6.26 -7.80
C ASP A 192 -19.54 -7.68 -7.20
#